data_AF-A0A183PDJ1-F1
#
_entry.id   AF-A0A183PDJ1-F1
#
_cell.length_a   1.000
_cell.length_b   1.000
_cell.length_c   1.000
_cell.angle_alpha   90.00
_cell.angle_beta   90.00
_cell.angle_gamma   90.00
#
_symmetry.space_group_name_H-M   'P 1'
#
loop_
_entity.id
_entity.type
_entity.pdbx_description
1 polymer ?
#
loop_
_entity_poly.entity_id
_entity_poly.type
_entity_poly.pdbx_seq_one_letter_code
_entity_poly.pdbx_strand_id
1 'polypeptide(L)'
;MILKTCGKPSADMYGLFGRIQKDRFMDSHGEDKEALDLAIQGYREGLKIDANEYLLVNVATLLVIKGMDLETSAEMRKICNTLNLRVGQKGNISTINDYWDVATLFEVRVISEDYAGAVQAVERMYLLDPPDWELESTLGNIKMICKFRKPPEESKIAKPQKTQNFGVKETTIMDYLILIHSE
;
A
#
# COMPACT_ATOMS: atom_id res chain seq x y z
N MET A 1 17.27 -4.40 21.57
CA MET A 1 16.18 -3.76 20.79
C MET A 1 14.98 -3.60 21.70
N ILE A 2 14.43 -2.39 21.81
CA ILE A 2 13.44 -1.93 22.81
C ILE A 2 12.23 -2.87 22.97
N LEU A 3 11.81 -3.57 21.91
CA LEU A 3 10.76 -4.59 21.96
C LEU A 3 11.09 -5.78 22.89
N LYS A 4 12.35 -6.25 22.91
CA LYS A 4 12.78 -7.39 23.73
C LYS A 4 12.80 -7.08 25.23
N THR A 5 12.86 -5.80 25.59
CA THR A 5 12.87 -5.33 26.97
C THR A 5 11.48 -4.89 27.45
N CYS A 6 10.48 -4.88 26.56
CA CYS A 6 9.10 -4.55 26.90
C CYS A 6 8.33 -5.82 27.26
N GLY A 7 7.76 -5.88 28.48
CA GLY A 7 7.05 -7.07 28.95
C GLY A 7 5.77 -7.38 28.17
N LYS A 8 5.13 -6.37 27.56
CA LYS A 8 3.98 -6.53 26.68
C LYS A 8 3.96 -5.42 25.63
N PRO A 9 4.66 -5.60 24.49
CA PRO A 9 4.66 -4.61 23.42
C PRO A 9 3.25 -4.40 22.84
N SER A 10 2.91 -3.17 22.44
CA SER A 10 1.66 -2.88 21.72
C SER A 10 1.80 -3.13 20.22
N ALA A 11 0.66 -3.17 19.51
CA ALA A 11 0.62 -3.24 18.06
C ALA A 11 1.38 -2.05 17.41
N ASP A 12 1.25 -0.85 17.97
CA ASP A 12 1.94 0.36 17.49
C ASP A 12 3.46 0.26 17.64
N MET A 13 3.96 -0.34 18.73
CA MET A 13 5.40 -0.54 18.91
C MET A 13 5.98 -1.46 17.82
N TYR A 14 5.23 -2.50 17.46
CA TYR A 14 5.58 -3.37 16.34
C TYR A 14 5.46 -2.67 14.98
N GLY A 15 4.44 -1.84 14.80
CA GLY A 15 4.29 -1.00 13.62
C GLY A 15 5.44 -0.01 13.44
N LEU A 16 5.91 0.60 14.53
CA LEU A 16 7.07 1.50 14.53
C LEU A 16 8.36 0.75 14.19
N PHE A 17 8.56 -0.44 14.77
CA PHE A 17 9.69 -1.28 14.40
C PHE A 17 9.66 -1.66 12.92
N GLY A 18 8.48 -2.06 12.40
CA GLY A 18 8.26 -2.33 10.99
C GLY A 18 8.62 -1.12 10.11
N ARG A 19 8.19 0.08 10.52
CA ARG A 19 8.49 1.34 9.82
C ARG A 19 10.00 1.60 9.75
N ILE A 20 10.71 1.50 10.87
CA ILE A 20 12.16 1.71 10.93
C ILE A 20 12.91 0.76 9.99
N GLN A 21 12.51 -0.52 9.93
CA GLN A 21 13.14 -1.48 9.04
C GLN A 21 12.76 -1.24 7.57
N LYS A 22 11.54 -0.79 7.29
CA LYS A 22 11.11 -0.35 5.96
C LYS A 22 11.95 0.82 5.47
N ASP A 23 12.17 1.82 6.33
CA ASP A 23 12.98 2.99 6.01
C ASP A 23 14.45 2.58 5.76
N ARG A 24 15.02 1.69 6.59
CA ARG A 24 16.35 1.08 6.34
C ARG A 24 16.44 0.38 4.99
N PHE A 25 15.42 -0.40 4.61
CA PHE A 25 15.37 -1.03 3.30
C PHE A 25 15.36 0.01 2.17
N MET A 26 14.63 1.10 2.35
CA MET A 26 14.54 2.18 1.36
C MET A 26 15.85 2.96 1.22
N ASP A 27 16.51 3.26 2.34
CA ASP A 27 17.82 3.93 2.36
C ASP A 27 18.90 3.09 1.70
N SER A 28 18.77 1.75 1.73
CA SER A 28 19.62 0.83 0.99
C SER A 28 19.28 0.71 -0.51
N HIS A 29 18.41 1.59 -1.03
CA HIS A 29 17.88 1.55 -2.39
C HIS A 29 17.16 0.25 -2.79
N GLY A 30 16.77 -0.55 -1.79
CA GLY A 30 16.11 -1.84 -1.95
C GLY A 30 17.04 -3.06 -1.94
N GLU A 31 18.29 -2.89 -1.52
CA GLU A 31 19.29 -3.97 -1.47
C GLU A 31 19.24 -4.77 -0.16
N ASP A 32 18.88 -4.14 0.96
CA ASP A 32 18.86 -4.76 2.28
C ASP A 32 17.63 -5.67 2.49
N LYS A 33 17.71 -6.88 1.94
CA LYS A 33 16.61 -7.87 2.04
C LYS A 33 16.34 -8.33 3.48
N GLU A 34 17.33 -8.26 4.35
CA GLU A 34 17.14 -8.55 5.77
C GLU A 34 16.22 -7.51 6.42
N ALA A 35 16.45 -6.22 6.14
CA ALA A 35 15.58 -5.15 6.61
C ALA A 35 14.14 -5.31 6.09
N LEU A 36 13.96 -5.72 4.83
CA LEU A 36 12.63 -6.03 4.29
C LEU A 36 11.94 -7.16 5.08
N ASP A 37 12.65 -8.25 5.37
CA ASP A 37 12.11 -9.38 6.13
C ASP A 37 11.77 -9.00 7.58
N LEU A 38 12.64 -8.21 8.23
CA LEU A 38 12.39 -7.69 9.58
C LEU A 38 11.20 -6.73 9.61
N ALA A 39 11.03 -5.90 8.57
CA ALA A 39 9.88 -5.01 8.45
C ALA A 39 8.57 -5.81 8.40
N ILE A 40 8.50 -6.80 7.51
CA ILE A 40 7.34 -7.69 7.37
C ILE A 40 7.06 -8.41 8.70
N GLN A 41 8.10 -8.94 9.35
CA GLN A 41 7.96 -9.61 10.64
C GLN A 41 7.40 -8.65 11.69
N GLY A 42 7.93 -7.43 11.80
CA GLY A 42 7.47 -6.43 12.74
C GLY A 42 5.97 -6.17 12.59
N TYR A 43 5.52 -5.85 11.39
CA TYR A 43 4.09 -5.61 11.14
C TYR A 43 3.23 -6.86 11.42
N ARG A 44 3.68 -8.06 11.05
CA ARG A 44 2.96 -9.31 11.36
C ARG A 44 2.83 -9.59 12.84
N GLU A 45 3.85 -9.30 13.65
CA GLU A 45 3.75 -9.42 15.11
C GLU A 45 2.72 -8.42 15.68
N GLY A 46 2.68 -7.21 15.14
CA GLY A 46 1.62 -6.23 15.47
C GLY A 46 0.22 -6.74 15.16
N LEU A 47 0.03 -7.36 13.99
CA LEU A 47 -1.25 -7.94 13.57
C LEU A 47 -1.77 -9.06 14.48
N LYS A 48 -0.90 -9.74 15.23
CA LYS A 48 -1.33 -10.74 16.23
C LYS A 48 -1.98 -10.10 17.46
N ILE A 49 -1.71 -8.81 17.70
CA ILE A 49 -2.23 -8.04 18.83
C ILE A 49 -3.48 -7.28 18.41
N ASP A 50 -3.36 -6.49 17.35
CA ASP A 50 -4.46 -5.73 16.76
C ASP A 50 -4.29 -5.71 15.25
N ALA A 51 -5.31 -6.18 14.54
CA ALA A 51 -5.29 -6.28 13.09
C ALA A 51 -5.82 -4.99 12.45
N ASN A 52 -5.31 -3.82 12.82
CA ASN A 52 -5.75 -2.54 12.25
C ASN A 52 -5.29 -2.33 10.79
N GLU A 53 -5.91 -1.35 10.13
CA GLU A 53 -5.71 -1.08 8.69
C GLU A 53 -4.28 -0.64 8.36
N TYR A 54 -3.69 0.19 9.23
CA TYR A 54 -2.30 0.63 9.10
C TYR A 54 -1.32 -0.54 9.01
N LEU A 55 -1.42 -1.52 9.92
CA LEU A 55 -0.53 -2.68 9.90
C LEU A 55 -0.79 -3.58 8.70
N LEU A 56 -2.07 -3.79 8.36
CA LEU A 56 -2.47 -4.62 7.22
C LEU A 56 -1.94 -4.08 5.90
N VAL A 57 -2.12 -2.78 5.63
CA VAL A 57 -1.72 -2.17 4.37
C VAL A 57 -0.20 -2.13 4.20
N ASN A 58 0.56 -1.94 5.30
CA ASN A 58 2.02 -2.04 5.26
C ASN A 58 2.49 -3.48 4.98
N VAL A 59 1.87 -4.52 5.55
CA VAL A 59 2.21 -5.91 5.17
C VAL A 59 1.92 -6.15 3.69
N ALA A 60 0.74 -5.75 3.20
CA ALA A 60 0.41 -5.92 1.78
C ALA A 60 1.42 -5.22 0.86
N THR A 61 1.78 -3.97 1.16
CA THR A 61 2.80 -3.19 0.44
C THR A 61 4.15 -3.92 0.42
N LEU A 62 4.63 -4.39 1.58
CA LEU A 62 5.92 -5.09 1.67
C LEU A 62 5.90 -6.46 0.97
N LEU A 63 4.76 -7.13 0.90
CA LEU A 63 4.61 -8.37 0.12
C LEU A 63 4.75 -8.10 -1.37
N VAL A 64 4.17 -7.02 -1.89
CA VAL A 64 4.39 -6.58 -3.28
C VAL A 64 5.86 -6.30 -3.54
N ILE A 65 6.53 -5.58 -2.63
CA ILE A 65 7.96 -5.27 -2.73
C ILE A 65 8.83 -6.54 -2.72
N LYS A 66 8.40 -7.57 -1.99
CA LYS A 66 9.03 -8.90 -1.96
C LYS A 66 8.76 -9.72 -3.25
N GLY A 67 8.00 -9.18 -4.20
CA GLY A 67 7.69 -9.80 -5.48
C GLY A 67 6.53 -10.80 -5.43
N MET A 68 5.68 -10.69 -4.40
CA MET A 68 4.42 -11.43 -4.29
C MET A 68 3.29 -10.64 -4.96
N ASP A 69 2.27 -11.35 -5.39
CA ASP A 69 1.05 -10.80 -5.95
C ASP A 69 -0.20 -11.53 -5.40
N LEU A 70 -1.38 -11.10 -5.83
CA LEU A 70 -2.65 -11.70 -5.42
C LEU A 70 -2.79 -13.15 -5.87
N GLU A 71 -2.08 -13.61 -6.90
CA GLU A 71 -2.15 -15.00 -7.37
C GLU A 71 -1.26 -15.91 -6.52
N THR A 72 -0.08 -15.43 -6.18
CA THR A 72 1.00 -16.19 -5.51
C THR A 72 0.91 -16.16 -3.98
N SER A 73 0.29 -15.14 -3.38
CA SER A 73 0.24 -14.98 -1.92
C SER A 73 -1.17 -15.07 -1.33
N ALA A 74 -1.44 -16.17 -0.61
CA ALA A 74 -2.68 -16.36 0.14
C ALA A 74 -2.86 -15.34 1.28
N GLU A 75 -1.76 -14.95 1.92
CA GLU A 75 -1.77 -13.91 2.94
C GLU A 75 -2.17 -12.57 2.34
N MET A 76 -1.58 -12.20 1.21
CA MET A 76 -1.89 -10.94 0.52
C MET A 76 -3.37 -10.91 0.11
N ARG A 77 -3.92 -12.00 -0.43
CA ARG A 77 -5.36 -12.11 -0.72
C ARG A 77 -6.21 -11.90 0.53
N LYS A 78 -5.86 -12.55 1.64
CA LYS A 78 -6.61 -12.41 2.90
C LYS A 78 -6.57 -10.96 3.39
N ILE A 79 -5.42 -10.31 3.34
CA ILE A 79 -5.24 -8.92 3.75
C ILE A 79 -6.06 -8.00 2.85
N CYS A 80 -5.93 -8.11 1.53
CA CYS A 80 -6.66 -7.26 0.58
C CYS A 80 -8.17 -7.45 0.70
N ASN A 81 -8.66 -8.68 0.87
CA ASN A 81 -10.07 -8.93 1.15
C ASN A 81 -10.53 -8.28 2.46
N THR A 82 -9.72 -8.38 3.51
CA THR A 82 -10.03 -7.75 4.81
C THR A 82 -10.13 -6.22 4.67
N LEU A 83 -9.16 -5.61 3.99
CA LEU A 83 -9.13 -4.17 3.76
C LEU A 83 -10.31 -3.73 2.88
N ASN A 84 -10.59 -4.44 1.78
CA ASN A 84 -11.73 -4.15 0.90
C ASN A 84 -13.07 -4.20 1.64
N LEU A 85 -13.25 -5.18 2.54
CA LEU A 85 -14.47 -5.28 3.36
C LEU A 85 -14.61 -4.07 4.31
N ARG A 86 -13.54 -3.68 4.98
CA ARG A 86 -13.56 -2.53 5.92
C ARG A 86 -13.80 -1.21 5.19
N VAL A 87 -13.11 -1.02 4.09
CA VAL A 87 -13.32 0.10 3.17
C VAL A 87 -14.77 0.16 2.69
N GLY A 88 -15.36 -0.99 2.31
CA GLY A 88 -16.75 -1.06 1.89
C GLY A 88 -17.74 -0.63 3.00
N GLN A 89 -17.38 -0.81 4.26
CA GLN A 89 -18.18 -0.37 5.41
C GLN A 89 -18.11 1.15 5.65
N LYS A 90 -17.07 1.84 5.13
CA LYS A 90 -16.93 3.30 5.23
C LYS A 90 -17.88 4.06 4.30
N GLY A 91 -18.53 3.36 3.36
CA GLY A 91 -19.53 3.93 2.47
C GLY A 91 -18.95 4.58 1.22
N ASN A 92 -19.61 5.62 0.71
CA ASN A 92 -19.19 6.29 -0.52
C ASN A 92 -17.92 7.12 -0.26
N ILE A 93 -16.90 6.96 -1.10
CA ILE A 93 -15.61 7.64 -0.96
C ILE A 93 -15.73 9.17 -0.88
N SER A 94 -16.70 9.75 -1.60
CA SER A 94 -16.97 11.20 -1.56
C SER A 94 -17.41 11.72 -0.18
N THR A 95 -17.86 10.83 0.71
CA THR A 95 -18.36 11.17 2.05
C THR A 95 -17.37 10.87 3.18
N ILE A 96 -16.25 10.19 2.89
CA ILE A 96 -15.23 9.86 3.87
C ILE A 96 -14.40 11.12 4.17
N ASN A 97 -14.32 11.51 5.44
CA ASN A 97 -13.60 12.72 5.88
C ASN A 97 -12.27 12.43 6.59
N ASP A 98 -11.98 11.17 6.88
CA ASP A 98 -10.70 10.77 7.46
C ASP A 98 -9.69 10.50 6.32
N TYR A 99 -8.55 11.18 6.36
CA TYR A 99 -7.51 11.03 5.34
C TYR A 99 -6.97 9.59 5.28
N TRP A 100 -6.73 8.96 6.43
CA TRP A 100 -6.12 7.63 6.50
C TRP A 100 -7.04 6.54 5.95
N ASP A 101 -8.35 6.69 6.12
CA ASP A 101 -9.36 5.86 5.47
C ASP A 101 -9.26 5.96 3.94
N VAL A 102 -9.13 7.18 3.39
CA VAL A 102 -9.01 7.43 1.94
C VAL A 102 -7.65 6.97 1.39
N ALA A 103 -6.57 7.18 2.14
CA ALA A 103 -5.22 6.72 1.78
C ALA A 103 -5.14 5.19 1.76
N THR A 104 -5.74 4.50 2.75
CA THR A 104 -5.84 3.04 2.78
C THR A 104 -6.62 2.54 1.55
N LEU A 105 -7.74 3.21 1.24
CA LEU A 105 -8.52 2.99 0.03
C LEU A 105 -7.64 3.06 -1.22
N PHE A 106 -6.93 4.17 -1.40
CA PHE A 106 -6.04 4.41 -2.53
C PHE A 106 -4.98 3.31 -2.67
N GLU A 107 -4.27 2.99 -1.58
CA GLU A 107 -3.23 1.95 -1.58
C GLU A 107 -3.80 0.57 -1.96
N VAL A 108 -4.98 0.19 -1.42
CA VAL A 108 -5.65 -1.08 -1.75
C VAL A 108 -6.05 -1.14 -3.22
N ARG A 109 -6.54 -0.03 -3.79
CA ARG A 109 -6.89 0.07 -5.20
C ARG A 109 -5.66 -0.06 -6.10
N VAL A 110 -4.55 0.59 -5.75
CA VAL A 110 -3.28 0.44 -6.46
C VAL A 110 -2.76 -0.99 -6.37
N ILE A 111 -2.82 -1.61 -5.19
CA ILE A 111 -2.40 -3.01 -4.96
C ILE A 111 -3.22 -3.98 -5.82
N SER A 112 -4.53 -3.74 -5.93
CA SER A 112 -5.48 -4.61 -6.67
C SER A 112 -5.64 -4.22 -8.14
N GLU A 113 -4.84 -3.25 -8.62
CA GLU A 113 -4.88 -2.73 -9.99
C GLU A 113 -6.22 -2.13 -10.42
N ASP A 114 -7.03 -1.68 -9.46
CA ASP A 114 -8.25 -0.92 -9.70
C ASP A 114 -7.91 0.57 -9.84
N TYR A 115 -7.31 0.93 -10.98
CA TYR A 115 -6.84 2.29 -11.21
C TYR A 115 -7.98 3.31 -11.34
N ALA A 116 -9.18 2.90 -11.75
CA ALA A 116 -10.35 3.77 -11.77
C ALA A 116 -10.81 4.14 -10.34
N GLY A 117 -10.78 3.18 -9.41
CA GLY A 117 -11.00 3.44 -7.99
C GLY A 117 -9.85 4.24 -7.36
N ALA A 118 -8.61 4.01 -7.78
CA ALA A 118 -7.45 4.74 -7.29
C ALA A 118 -7.54 6.25 -7.61
N VAL A 119 -7.95 6.61 -8.83
CA VAL A 119 -8.15 8.03 -9.23
C VAL A 119 -9.18 8.72 -8.34
N GLN A 120 -10.33 8.08 -8.06
CA GLN A 120 -11.34 8.65 -7.17
C GLN A 120 -10.81 8.87 -5.75
N ALA A 121 -9.94 7.98 -5.26
CA ALA A 121 -9.32 8.14 -3.96
C ALA A 121 -8.33 9.30 -3.93
N VAL A 122 -7.52 9.47 -4.99
CA VAL A 122 -6.59 10.59 -5.14
C VAL A 122 -7.34 11.93 -5.19
N GLU A 123 -8.42 12.01 -5.98
CA GLU A 123 -9.29 13.21 -6.01
C GLU A 123 -9.83 13.55 -4.63
N ARG A 124 -10.25 12.52 -3.87
CA ARG A 124 -10.74 12.74 -2.50
C ARG A 124 -9.62 13.17 -1.55
N MET A 125 -8.43 12.56 -1.63
CA MET A 125 -7.26 12.96 -0.83
C MET A 125 -6.90 14.42 -1.07
N TYR A 126 -6.90 14.87 -2.33
CA TYR A 126 -6.64 16.27 -2.68
C TYR A 126 -7.66 17.20 -2.02
N LEU A 127 -8.96 16.86 -2.05
CA LEU A 127 -10.00 17.66 -1.39
C LEU A 127 -9.93 17.68 0.14
N LEU A 128 -9.23 16.73 0.75
CA LEU A 128 -9.05 16.69 2.20
C LEU A 128 -7.89 17.56 2.67
N ASP A 129 -7.02 18.01 1.76
CA ASP A 129 -5.88 18.90 2.03
C ASP A 129 -5.05 18.45 3.25
N PRO A 130 -4.50 17.21 3.22
CA PRO A 130 -3.74 16.68 4.35
C PRO A 130 -2.40 17.40 4.50
N PRO A 131 -1.80 17.42 5.70
CA PRO A 131 -0.43 17.86 5.87
C PRO A 131 0.56 17.07 5.01
N ASP A 132 1.63 17.73 4.56
CA ASP A 132 2.65 17.14 3.67
C ASP A 132 3.16 15.77 4.13
N TRP A 133 3.42 15.61 5.43
CA TRP A 133 3.97 14.37 5.98
C TRP A 133 3.03 13.16 5.84
N GLU A 134 1.70 13.39 5.86
CA GLU A 134 0.71 12.33 5.65
C GLU A 134 0.71 11.88 4.19
N LEU A 135 0.74 12.86 3.28
CA LEU A 135 0.81 12.64 1.85
C LEU A 135 2.11 11.93 1.47
N GLU A 136 3.27 12.44 1.92
CA GLU A 136 4.58 11.85 1.67
C GLU A 136 4.66 10.38 2.09
N SER A 137 4.05 10.02 3.22
CA SER A 137 4.01 8.62 3.68
C SER A 137 3.25 7.72 2.71
N THR A 138 2.08 8.14 2.24
CA THR A 138 1.27 7.39 1.27
C THR A 138 1.95 7.32 -0.10
N LEU A 139 2.50 8.44 -0.58
CA LEU A 139 3.25 8.47 -1.84
C LEU A 139 4.50 7.59 -1.79
N GLY A 140 5.18 7.53 -0.64
CA GLY A 140 6.28 6.61 -0.41
C GLY A 140 5.88 5.16 -0.66
N ASN A 141 4.74 4.73 -0.10
CA ASN A 141 4.18 3.40 -0.33
C ASN A 141 3.88 3.14 -1.82
N ILE A 142 3.23 4.08 -2.50
CA ILE A 142 2.91 3.91 -3.93
C ILE A 142 4.17 3.85 -4.80
N LYS A 143 5.15 4.73 -4.57
CA LYS A 143 6.44 4.71 -5.27
C LYS A 143 7.13 3.35 -5.11
N MET A 144 7.09 2.78 -3.93
CA MET A 144 7.63 1.43 -3.69
C MET A 144 6.87 0.36 -4.45
N ILE A 145 5.53 0.37 -4.41
CA ILE A 145 4.69 -0.59 -5.13
C ILE A 145 5.03 -0.55 -6.63
N CYS A 146 5.00 0.63 -7.25
CA CYS A 146 5.31 0.78 -8.67
C CYS A 146 6.74 0.37 -9.02
N LYS A 147 7.73 0.67 -8.16
CA LYS A 147 9.13 0.31 -8.41
C LYS A 147 9.37 -1.21 -8.39
N PHE A 148 8.72 -1.93 -7.48
CA PHE A 148 9.04 -3.34 -7.22
C PHE A 148 8.00 -4.33 -7.74
N ARG A 149 6.83 -3.85 -8.18
CA ARG A 149 5.83 -4.68 -8.85
C ARG A 149 6.47 -5.29 -10.10
N LYS A 150 6.32 -6.61 -10.23
CA LYS A 150 6.74 -7.31 -11.44
C LYS A 150 5.90 -6.79 -12.61
N PRO A 151 6.51 -6.48 -13.78
CA PRO A 151 5.72 -6.25 -14.97
C PRO A 151 4.87 -7.51 -15.23
N PRO A 152 3.66 -7.38 -15.78
CA PRO A 152 2.87 -8.53 -16.18
C PRO A 152 3.75 -9.39 -17.10
N GLU A 153 3.99 -10.66 -16.75
CA GLU A 153 4.57 -11.56 -17.73
C GLU A 153 3.63 -11.55 -18.93
N GLU A 154 4.12 -11.17 -20.11
CA GLU A 154 3.36 -11.30 -21.35
C GLU A 154 2.88 -12.75 -21.42
N SER A 155 1.59 -12.94 -21.17
CA SER A 155 0.96 -14.24 -21.22
C SER A 155 1.21 -14.80 -22.61
N LYS A 156 2.08 -15.81 -22.67
CA LYS A 156 2.21 -16.62 -23.86
C LYS A 156 0.83 -17.19 -24.15
N ILE A 157 0.22 -16.65 -25.22
CA ILE A 157 -0.98 -17.08 -25.95
C ILE A 157 -2.32 -16.55 -25.39
N ALA A 158 -2.82 -15.46 -26.00
CA ALA A 158 -4.12 -15.43 -26.70
C ALA A 158 -4.26 -14.18 -27.59
N LYS A 159 -4.87 -14.37 -28.77
CA LYS A 159 -5.05 -13.42 -29.89
C LYS A 159 -5.81 -12.12 -29.53
N PRO A 160 -5.66 -11.04 -30.32
CA PRO A 160 -6.16 -9.71 -29.94
C PRO A 160 -7.68 -9.65 -30.06
N GLN A 161 -8.37 -9.47 -28.95
CA GLN A 161 -9.70 -8.86 -28.97
C GLN A 161 -9.56 -7.36 -28.73
N LYS A 162 -10.02 -6.59 -29.72
CA LYS A 162 -10.14 -5.14 -29.63
C LYS A 162 -11.18 -4.81 -28.56
N THR A 163 -10.71 -4.40 -27.38
CA THR A 163 -11.46 -3.53 -26.48
C THR A 163 -10.68 -2.23 -26.37
N GLN A 164 -11.24 -1.17 -26.95
CA GLN A 164 -10.81 0.20 -26.70
C GLN A 164 -11.15 0.54 -25.25
N ASN A 165 -10.27 0.20 -24.32
CA ASN A 165 -10.19 0.89 -23.04
C ASN A 165 -9.13 1.96 -23.19
N PHE A 166 -9.54 3.23 -23.13
CA PHE A 166 -8.62 4.35 -22.95
C PHE A 166 -7.90 4.14 -21.62
N GLY A 167 -6.72 3.52 -21.71
CA GLY A 167 -5.99 2.99 -20.57
C GLY A 167 -5.37 4.10 -19.75
N VAL A 168 -5.97 4.38 -18.59
CA VAL A 168 -5.28 4.97 -17.45
C VAL A 168 -4.23 3.94 -17.03
N LYS A 169 -3.01 4.11 -17.54
CA LYS A 169 -1.86 3.28 -17.15
C LYS A 169 -1.29 3.81 -15.85
N GLU A 170 -0.41 3.04 -15.21
CA GLU A 170 0.40 3.41 -14.06
C GLU A 170 1.02 4.82 -14.15
N THR A 171 1.28 5.28 -15.39
CA THR A 171 1.72 6.64 -15.75
C THR A 171 0.76 7.72 -15.27
N THR A 172 -0.56 7.54 -15.44
CA THR A 172 -1.56 8.54 -15.07
C THR A 172 -1.63 8.73 -13.56
N ILE A 173 -1.48 7.67 -12.75
CA ILE A 173 -1.48 7.84 -11.29
C ILE A 173 -0.27 8.66 -10.86
N MET A 174 0.93 8.37 -11.39
CA MET A 174 2.11 9.17 -11.08
C MET A 174 1.97 10.63 -11.53
N ASP A 175 1.35 10.88 -12.70
CA ASP A 175 1.07 12.24 -13.18
C ASP A 175 0.10 13.00 -12.25
N TYR A 176 -0.92 12.33 -11.72
CA TYR A 176 -1.83 12.90 -10.71
C TYR A 176 -1.12 13.13 -9.36
N LEU A 177 -0.19 12.26 -8.95
CA LEU A 177 0.61 12.46 -7.74
C LEU A 177 1.58 13.65 -7.86
N ILE A 178 2.07 13.94 -9.07
CA ILE A 178 2.89 15.12 -9.35
C ILE A 178 2.03 16.39 -9.26
N LEU A 179 0.78 16.37 -9.76
CA LEU A 179 -0.13 17.52 -9.66
C LEU A 179 -0.39 17.98 -8.21
N ILE A 180 -0.50 17.04 -7.27
CA ILE A 180 -0.75 17.36 -5.85
C ILE A 180 0.47 18.01 -5.16
N HIS A 181 1.68 17.80 -5.68
CA HIS A 181 2.92 18.40 -5.13
C HIS A 181 3.35 19.71 -5.81
N SER A 182 2.61 20.19 -6.82
CA SER A 182 3.06 21.27 -7.72
C SER A 182 2.50 22.67 -7.41
N GLU A 183 1.68 22.84 -6.37
CA GLU A 183 1.07 24.13 -5.98
C GLU A 183 1.48 24.60 -4.58
#